data_AF-A0A925WN36-F1
#
_entry.id   AF-A0A925WN36-F1
#
_cell.length_a   1.000
_cell.length_b   1.000
_cell.length_c   1.000
_cell.angle_alpha   90.00
_cell.angle_beta   90.00
_cell.angle_gamma   90.00
#
_symmetry.space_group_name_H-M   'P 1'
#
loop_
_entity.id
_entity.type
_entity.pdbx_description
1 polymer ?
#
loop_
_entity_poly.entity_id
_entity_poly.type
_entity_poly.pdbx_seq_one_letter_code
_entity_poly.pdbx_strand_id
1 'polypeptide(L)'
;ANIPQATLDRARRQAQGIAEIPAEAAAPERPRAERQPEAASRRYDTAPPQPGSIRTARAPRTPQELTSAQIEEIMAHPTKIVTEADLRAQYSFVLADLRSMGVLAAGLFATLVVLALIVVR
;
A
#
# COMPACT_ATOMS: atom_id res chain seq x y z
N ALA A 1 -37.90 17.41 7.50
CA ALA A 1 -37.49 18.32 6.42
C ALA A 1 -37.88 17.73 5.08
N ASN A 2 -38.51 18.54 4.24
CA ASN A 2 -38.97 18.23 2.87
C ASN A 2 -37.75 18.42 1.94
N ILE A 3 -37.30 17.38 1.24
CA ILE A 3 -36.12 17.50 0.37
C ILE A 3 -36.51 18.34 -0.86
N PRO A 4 -35.78 19.42 -1.21
CA PRO A 4 -36.11 20.25 -2.36
C PRO A 4 -36.04 19.43 -3.65
N GLN A 5 -37.08 19.49 -4.50
CA GLN A 5 -37.18 18.73 -5.75
C GLN A 5 -35.97 18.95 -6.69
N ALA A 6 -35.38 20.14 -6.67
CA ALA A 6 -34.15 20.45 -7.40
C ALA A 6 -32.95 19.52 -7.05
N THR A 7 -32.93 18.97 -5.83
CA THR A 7 -31.90 18.03 -5.36
C THR A 7 -32.10 16.64 -5.98
N LEU A 8 -33.37 16.22 -6.12
CA LEU A 8 -33.73 14.93 -6.72
C LEU A 8 -33.48 14.94 -8.23
N ASP A 9 -33.76 16.05 -8.91
CA ASP A 9 -33.51 16.18 -10.35
C ASP A 9 -32.00 16.17 -10.66
N ARG A 10 -31.18 16.76 -9.79
CA ARG A 10 -29.71 16.69 -9.92
C ARG A 10 -29.20 15.26 -9.74
N ALA A 11 -29.71 14.53 -8.75
CA ALA A 11 -29.34 13.13 -8.51
C ALA A 11 -29.73 12.22 -9.69
N ARG A 12 -30.89 12.43 -10.32
CA ARG A 12 -31.30 11.67 -11.51
C ARG A 12 -30.42 11.90 -12.72
N ARG A 13 -30.01 13.15 -12.98
CA ARG A 13 -29.09 13.46 -14.08
C ARG A 13 -27.72 12.82 -13.87
N GLN A 14 -27.23 12.76 -12.63
CA GLN A 14 -25.97 12.07 -12.30
C GLN A 14 -26.07 10.56 -12.50
N ALA A 15 -27.19 9.94 -12.13
CA ALA A 15 -27.39 8.50 -12.32
C ALA A 15 -27.50 8.11 -13.80
N GLN A 16 -28.06 8.96 -14.65
CA GLN A 16 -28.19 8.69 -16.09
C GLN A 16 -26.87 8.87 -16.87
N GLY A 17 -25.91 9.64 -16.36
CA GLY A 17 -24.62 9.87 -17.01
C GLY A 17 -23.53 8.82 -16.75
N ILE A 18 -23.78 7.84 -15.85
CA ILE A 18 -22.76 6.86 -15.42
C ILE A 18 -22.94 5.48 -16.10
N ALA A 19 -24.03 5.27 -16.85
CA ALA A 19 -24.38 3.96 -17.42
C ALA A 19 -23.83 3.70 -18.84
N GLU A 20 -22.86 4.47 -19.34
CA GLU A 20 -22.19 4.20 -20.61
C GLU A 20 -20.66 4.24 -20.46
N ILE A 21 -20.07 3.13 -20.01
CA ILE A 21 -18.77 2.69 -20.49
C ILE A 21 -18.88 1.20 -20.85
N PRO A 22 -19.03 0.86 -22.14
CA PRO A 22 -18.96 -0.51 -22.61
C PRO A 22 -17.52 -0.93 -22.93
N ALA A 23 -17.36 -2.26 -22.93
CA ALA A 23 -16.37 -3.05 -23.66
C ALA A 23 -14.99 -3.33 -23.00
N GLU A 24 -14.88 -4.57 -22.52
CA GLU A 24 -14.02 -5.55 -23.19
C GLU A 24 -12.50 -5.34 -23.06
N ALA A 25 -11.98 -5.58 -21.85
CA ALA A 25 -10.59 -5.96 -21.69
C ALA A 25 -10.44 -7.46 -21.98
N ALA A 26 -10.09 -7.75 -23.23
CA ALA A 26 -9.67 -9.05 -23.72
C ALA A 26 -8.57 -9.66 -22.85
N ALA A 27 -8.76 -10.94 -22.49
CA ALA A 27 -7.67 -11.79 -22.02
C ALA A 27 -6.71 -12.09 -23.18
N PRO A 28 -5.42 -12.34 -22.88
CA PRO A 28 -4.84 -13.54 -23.43
C PRO A 28 -4.21 -14.43 -22.36
N GLU A 29 -4.53 -15.71 -22.52
CA GLU A 29 -4.01 -16.89 -21.85
C GLU A 29 -2.47 -16.87 -21.74
N ARG A 30 -1.94 -17.27 -20.59
CA ARG A 30 -0.53 -17.68 -20.48
C ARG A 30 -0.44 -19.18 -20.24
N PRO A 31 0.47 -19.90 -20.92
CA PRO A 31 0.42 -21.35 -21.02
C PRO A 31 0.67 -22.06 -19.70
N ARG A 32 -0.07 -23.15 -19.54
CA ARG A 32 0.03 -24.16 -18.51
C ARG A 32 1.32 -24.97 -18.67
N ALA A 33 2.09 -25.00 -17.57
CA ALA A 33 2.95 -26.08 -17.10
C ALA A 33 4.03 -26.64 -18.04
N GLU A 34 5.29 -26.34 -17.69
CA GLU A 34 6.39 -27.28 -17.85
C GLU A 34 6.96 -27.61 -16.47
N ARG A 35 6.71 -28.86 -16.05
CA ARG A 35 7.40 -29.49 -14.92
C ARG A 35 8.77 -29.93 -15.43
N GLN A 36 9.80 -29.84 -14.58
CA GLN A 36 10.54 -31.03 -14.12
C GLN A 36 11.48 -30.68 -12.95
N PRO A 37 11.88 -31.67 -12.15
CA PRO A 37 12.09 -31.56 -10.70
C PRO A 37 13.58 -31.64 -10.34
N GLU A 38 13.90 -31.58 -9.04
CA GLU A 38 14.77 -32.55 -8.35
C GLU A 38 15.61 -31.93 -7.21
N ALA A 39 15.47 -32.56 -6.04
CA ALA A 39 16.41 -32.65 -4.92
C ALA A 39 16.84 -31.37 -4.17
N ALA A 40 16.10 -31.06 -3.09
CA ALA A 40 16.73 -30.82 -1.79
C ALA A 40 15.74 -31.10 -0.66
N SER A 41 15.90 -32.29 -0.09
CA SER A 41 15.29 -32.73 1.16
C SER A 41 15.59 -31.75 2.29
N ARG A 42 14.59 -30.99 2.72
CA ARG A 42 14.54 -30.43 4.08
C ARG A 42 13.20 -30.80 4.69
N ARG A 43 13.24 -31.90 5.46
CA ARG A 43 12.26 -32.20 6.50
C ARG A 43 12.21 -30.98 7.45
N TYR A 44 11.13 -30.22 7.36
CA TYR A 44 10.66 -29.42 8.47
C TYR A 44 9.33 -30.02 8.89
N ASP A 45 9.39 -30.89 9.91
CA ASP A 45 8.26 -31.16 10.78
C ASP A 45 7.94 -29.84 11.49
N THR A 46 6.88 -29.17 11.06
CA THR A 46 6.27 -28.10 11.85
C THR A 46 4.78 -28.13 11.59
N ALA A 47 4.03 -28.47 12.64
CA ALA A 47 2.59 -28.59 12.65
C ALA A 47 1.90 -27.32 12.09
N PRO A 48 0.73 -27.44 11.45
CA PRO A 48 0.01 -26.28 10.94
C PRO A 48 -0.44 -25.37 12.11
N PRO A 49 -0.12 -24.07 12.12
CA PRO A 49 -0.77 -23.15 13.03
C PRO A 49 -2.23 -23.00 12.60
N GLN A 50 -3.18 -23.44 13.43
CA GLN A 50 -4.59 -23.10 13.25
C GLN A 50 -4.75 -21.58 13.38
N PRO A 51 -5.18 -20.85 12.33
CA PRO A 51 -5.56 -19.46 12.50
C PRO A 51 -6.97 -19.45 13.06
N GLY A 52 -7.07 -19.27 14.37
CA GLY A 52 -8.30 -18.88 15.03
C GLY A 52 -8.91 -17.69 14.31
N SER A 53 -10.22 -17.74 14.12
CA SER A 53 -11.03 -16.70 13.52
C SER A 53 -10.84 -15.38 14.26
N ILE A 54 -10.00 -14.49 13.71
CA ILE A 54 -10.01 -13.09 14.11
C ILE A 54 -11.30 -12.49 13.55
N ARG A 55 -12.40 -12.64 14.29
CA ARG A 55 -13.57 -11.78 14.18
C ARG A 55 -13.15 -10.40 14.68
N THR A 56 -12.50 -9.61 13.82
CA THR A 56 -12.48 -8.17 14.02
C THR A 56 -13.91 -7.68 13.80
N ALA A 57 -14.61 -7.40 14.89
CA ALA A 57 -15.82 -6.60 14.85
C ALA A 57 -15.46 -5.24 14.27
N ARG A 58 -15.61 -5.08 12.95
CA ARG A 58 -15.43 -3.82 12.25
C ARG A 58 -16.59 -2.92 12.62
N ALA A 59 -16.41 -2.09 13.64
CA ALA A 59 -17.34 -1.02 13.94
C ALA A 59 -17.47 -0.09 12.70
N PRO A 60 -18.70 0.29 12.29
CA PRO A 60 -18.89 1.20 11.18
C PRO A 60 -18.32 2.57 11.54
N ARG A 61 -17.28 3.00 10.84
CA ARG A 61 -16.74 4.36 10.94
C ARG A 61 -17.62 5.29 10.11
N THR A 62 -18.63 5.87 10.74
CA THR A 62 -19.23 7.10 10.23
C THR A 62 -18.19 8.21 10.35
N PRO A 63 -18.01 9.06 9.31
CA PRO A 63 -17.20 10.27 9.43
C PRO A 63 -17.96 11.24 10.33
N GLN A 64 -17.79 11.07 11.63
CA GLN A 64 -18.33 11.94 12.66
C GLN A 64 -17.35 13.09 12.81
N GLU A 65 -17.80 14.31 12.53
CA GLU A 65 -17.02 15.52 12.77
C GLU A 65 -16.62 15.54 14.26
N LEU A 66 -15.31 15.39 14.52
CA LEU A 66 -14.77 15.36 15.88
C LEU A 66 -14.94 16.75 16.48
N THR A 67 -15.66 16.84 17.61
CA THR A 67 -15.83 18.11 18.31
C THR A 67 -14.50 18.55 18.92
N SER A 68 -14.32 19.87 19.11
CA SER A 68 -13.07 20.42 19.68
C SER A 68 -12.73 19.80 21.06
N ALA A 69 -13.75 19.50 21.86
CA ALA A 69 -13.59 18.83 23.16
C ALA A 69 -13.10 17.37 23.03
N GLN A 70 -13.55 16.65 22.00
CA GLN A 70 -13.07 15.29 21.72
C GLN A 70 -11.61 15.29 21.27
N ILE A 71 -11.19 16.31 20.51
CA ILE A 71 -9.79 16.48 20.10
C ILE A 71 -8.90 16.70 21.32
N GLU A 72 -9.33 17.55 22.25
CA GLU A 72 -8.60 17.84 23.49
C GLU A 72 -8.44 16.58 24.36
N GLU A 73 -9.48 15.76 24.47
CA GLU A 73 -9.45 14.50 25.21
C GLU A 73 -8.55 13.43 24.56
N ILE A 74 -8.53 13.36 23.22
CA ILE A 74 -7.64 12.47 22.46
C ILE A 74 -6.18 12.91 22.60
N MET A 75 -5.90 14.21 22.61
CA MET A 75 -4.55 14.73 22.81
C MET A 75 -4.06 14.56 24.26
N ALA A 76 -4.97 14.61 25.24
CA ALA A 76 -4.65 14.37 26.65
C ALA A 76 -4.24 12.91 26.95
N HIS A 77 -4.60 11.97 26.08
CA HIS A 77 -4.28 10.54 26.22
C HIS A 77 -3.59 10.00 24.97
N PRO A 78 -2.28 10.28 24.77
CA PRO A 78 -1.54 9.73 23.64
C PRO A 78 -1.55 8.21 23.69
N THR A 79 -2.16 7.58 22.69
CA THR A 79 -2.39 6.12 22.64
C THR A 79 -1.12 5.30 22.41
N LYS A 80 0.01 5.94 22.09
CA LYS A 80 1.32 5.29 21.99
C LYS A 80 2.43 6.33 22.08
N ILE A 81 3.32 6.19 23.07
CA ILE A 81 4.60 6.90 23.08
C ILE A 81 5.55 6.10 22.19
N VAL A 82 5.96 6.66 21.06
CA VAL A 82 6.89 6.00 20.12
C VAL A 82 8.31 6.39 20.51
N THR A 83 9.12 5.41 20.90
CA THR A 83 10.54 5.64 21.20
C THR A 83 11.37 5.70 19.91
N GLU A 84 12.54 6.35 19.94
CA GLU A 84 13.44 6.37 18.77
C GLU A 84 13.80 4.95 18.31
N ALA A 85 13.98 4.02 19.25
CA ALA A 85 14.24 2.62 18.95
C ALA A 85 13.08 1.99 18.15
N ASP A 86 11.83 2.26 18.52
CA ASP A 86 10.65 1.77 17.82
C ASP A 86 10.49 2.37 16.42
N LEU A 87 10.81 3.65 16.26
CA LEU A 87 10.86 4.32 14.95
C LEU A 87 11.94 3.67 14.09
N ARG A 88 13.16 3.54 14.58
CA ARG A 88 14.27 2.98 13.80
C ARG A 88 14.00 1.52 13.41
N ALA A 89 13.35 0.74 14.28
CA ALA A 89 12.91 -0.62 13.95
C ALA A 89 11.90 -0.63 12.80
N GLN A 90 10.87 0.22 12.84
CA GLN A 90 9.81 0.31 11.82
C GLN A 90 10.30 0.87 10.48
N TYR A 91 11.27 1.80 10.50
CA TYR A 91 11.79 2.46 9.29
C TYR A 91 13.09 1.86 8.74
N SER A 92 13.61 0.80 9.36
CA SER A 92 14.86 0.14 8.96
C SER A 92 14.87 -0.30 7.48
N PHE A 93 13.74 -0.77 6.96
CA PHE A 93 13.60 -1.16 5.56
C PHE A 93 13.72 0.02 4.59
N VAL A 94 13.17 1.18 4.96
CA VAL A 94 13.26 2.40 4.14
C VAL A 94 14.71 2.88 4.09
N LEU A 95 15.41 2.85 5.22
CA LEU A 95 16.84 3.18 5.27
C LEU A 95 17.68 2.23 4.41
N ALA A 96 17.36 0.93 4.41
CA ALA A 96 18.03 -0.05 3.58
C ALA A 96 17.80 0.18 2.07
N ASP A 97 16.58 0.55 1.69
CA ASP A 97 16.23 0.87 0.30
C ASP A 97 16.94 2.16 -0.16
N LEU A 98 16.88 3.22 0.64
CA LEU A 98 17.59 4.47 0.37
C LEU A 98 19.10 4.27 0.23
N ARG A 99 19.70 3.42 1.06
CA ARG A 99 21.11 3.07 0.94
C ARG A 99 21.41 2.40 -0.39
N SER A 100 20.57 1.46 -0.79
CA SER A 100 20.74 0.72 -2.06
C SER A 100 20.57 1.63 -3.27
N MET A 101 19.56 2.49 -3.27
CA MET A 101 19.38 3.53 -4.30
C MET A 101 20.58 4.50 -4.35
N GLY A 102 21.10 4.91 -3.20
CA GLY A 102 22.28 5.76 -3.12
C GLY A 102 23.53 5.12 -3.73
N VAL A 103 23.77 3.83 -3.47
CA VAL A 103 24.90 3.09 -4.05
C VAL A 103 24.77 3.00 -5.58
N LEU A 104 23.57 2.68 -6.08
CA LEU A 104 23.33 2.62 -7.53
C LEU A 104 23.55 3.98 -8.19
N ALA A 105 23.01 5.05 -7.60
CA ALA A 105 23.18 6.41 -8.10
C ALA A 105 24.65 6.83 -8.13
N ALA A 106 25.40 6.54 -7.06
CA ALA A 106 26.83 6.83 -6.99
C ALA A 106 27.63 6.05 -8.05
N GLY A 107 27.32 4.76 -8.26
CA GLY A 107 27.96 3.95 -9.29
C GLY A 107 27.70 4.48 -10.70
N LEU A 108 26.46 4.90 -10.97
CA LEU A 108 26.07 5.47 -12.27
C LEU A 108 26.75 6.83 -12.51
N PHE A 109 26.78 7.68 -11.50
CA PHE A 109 27.51 8.96 -11.54
C PHE A 109 29.00 8.75 -11.79
N ALA A 110 29.65 7.83 -11.07
CA ALA A 110 31.06 7.50 -11.27
C ALA A 110 31.32 7.01 -12.70
N THR A 111 30.43 6.17 -13.24
CA THR A 111 30.50 5.70 -14.63
C THR A 111 30.45 6.86 -15.63
N LEU A 112 29.54 7.83 -15.42
CA LEU A 112 29.44 9.02 -16.26
C LEU A 112 30.71 9.87 -16.21
N VAL A 113 31.31 10.05 -15.03
CA VAL A 113 32.58 10.78 -14.87
C VAL A 113 33.70 10.09 -15.66
N VAL A 114 33.82 8.77 -15.56
CA VAL A 114 34.83 8.01 -16.30
C VAL A 114 34.62 8.15 -17.81
N LEU A 115 33.38 8.01 -18.30
CA LEU A 115 33.08 8.20 -19.72
C LEU A 115 33.40 9.62 -20.18
N ALA A 116 33.07 10.64 -19.39
CA ALA A 116 33.37 12.02 -19.71
C ALA A 116 34.89 12.24 -19.84
N LEU A 117 35.70 11.67 -18.96
CA LEU A 117 37.17 11.75 -19.04
C LEU A 117 37.74 11.05 -20.29
N ILE A 118 37.09 9.99 -20.77
CA ILE A 118 37.50 9.29 -22.00
C ILE A 118 37.12 10.12 -23.23
N VAL A 119 35.90 10.66 -23.28
CA VAL A 119 35.38 11.41 -24.44
C VAL A 119 36.05 12.77 -24.61
N VAL A 120 36.38 13.44 -23.50
CA VAL A 120 37.01 14.77 -23.52
C VAL A 120 38.48 14.72 -23.94
N ARG A 121 39.11 13.54 -23.89
CA ARG A 121 40.52 13.34 -24.24
C ARG A 121 40.68 13.05 -25.73
#